data_AF-K8XCC8-F1
#
_entry.id   AF-K8XCC8-F1
#
_cell.length_a   1.000
_cell.length_b   1.000
_cell.length_c   1.000
_cell.angle_alpha   90.00
_cell.angle_beta   90.00
_cell.angle_gamma   90.00
#
_symmetry.space_group_name_H-M   'P 1'
#
loop_
_entity.id
_entity.type
_entity.pdbx_description
1 polymer ?
#
loop_
_entity_poly.entity_id
_entity_poly.type
_entity_poly.pdbx_seq_one_letter_code
_entity_poly.pdbx_strand_id
1 'polypeptide(L)'
;MNKIVRTQKRVYTAGIVAAAAVALLVSGCSDTSDSDSGGGSSEQSPAAASEAGASSAAVDGKALEADFDATCAKQGDTLALALADTANATYGDLAVSATVTGTDTVQAVGIAGSKGGSNGLPYALGFGQGMPGGSATVVKDGDTYTITGEGVGAPDMSNPTAPSSSKFDITFACSTVVGG
;
A
#
# COMPACT_ATOMS: atom_id res chain seq x y z
N MET A 1 28.28 23.03 32.72
CA MET A 1 28.86 23.57 31.47
C MET A 1 29.97 22.64 31.03
N ASN A 2 29.67 21.60 30.24
CA ASN A 2 30.70 20.71 29.69
C ASN A 2 30.39 20.47 28.22
N LYS A 3 31.02 21.28 27.36
CA LYS A 3 31.13 21.03 25.92
C LYS A 3 32.20 19.97 25.72
N ILE A 4 31.83 18.82 25.16
CA ILE A 4 32.80 17.94 24.50
C ILE A 4 32.41 17.88 23.03
N VAL A 5 33.18 18.64 22.26
CA VAL A 5 33.21 18.65 20.80
C VAL A 5 34.09 17.48 20.36
N ARG A 6 33.59 16.62 19.45
CA ARG A 6 34.44 15.76 18.63
C ARG A 6 34.01 15.82 17.17
N THR A 7 34.61 16.79 16.48
CA THR A 7 34.82 16.83 15.04
C THR A 7 35.74 15.68 14.61
N GLN A 8 35.43 14.98 13.51
CA GLN A 8 36.32 14.33 12.50
C GLN A 8 35.38 13.54 11.55
N LYS A 9 35.45 13.45 10.21
CA LYS A 9 36.28 13.97 9.11
C LYS A 9 35.45 13.76 7.83
N ARG A 10 35.47 14.71 6.90
CA ARG A 10 35.06 14.49 5.50
C ARG A 10 36.21 13.82 4.74
N VAL A 11 35.93 12.80 3.93
CA VAL A 11 36.83 12.33 2.85
C VAL A 11 35.98 12.03 1.61
N TYR A 12 36.44 12.57 0.48
CA TYR A 12 35.89 12.53 -0.88
C TYR A 12 36.45 11.35 -1.68
N THR A 13 35.65 10.78 -2.59
CA THR A 13 36.07 10.20 -3.90
C THR A 13 34.79 9.88 -4.69
N ALA A 14 34.41 10.66 -5.71
CA ALA A 14 34.85 10.61 -7.13
C ALA A 14 34.21 9.45 -7.91
N GLY A 15 33.56 9.79 -9.03
CA GLY A 15 32.60 8.94 -9.75
C GLY A 15 33.18 8.19 -10.95
N ILE A 16 32.31 7.45 -11.66
CA ILE A 16 32.51 6.95 -13.04
C ILE A 16 31.16 6.94 -13.78
N VAL A 17 31.27 7.21 -15.07
CA VAL A 17 30.29 7.52 -16.11
C VAL A 17 29.89 6.28 -16.93
N ALA A 18 28.64 6.27 -17.39
CA ALA A 18 28.04 5.66 -18.60
C ALA A 18 28.16 4.15 -18.90
N ALA A 19 27.03 3.55 -19.30
CA ALA A 19 26.76 3.17 -20.70
C ALA A 19 25.38 2.52 -20.84
N ALA A 20 24.68 2.86 -21.93
CA ALA A 20 23.40 2.30 -22.34
C ALA A 20 23.53 0.85 -22.81
N ALA A 21 22.48 0.05 -22.61
CA ALA A 21 22.17 -1.12 -23.44
C ALA A 21 20.64 -1.30 -23.49
N VAL A 22 20.10 -1.10 -24.70
CA VAL A 22 18.75 -1.53 -25.09
C VAL A 22 18.81 -3.03 -25.39
N ALA A 23 17.84 -3.79 -24.87
CA ALA A 23 17.53 -5.12 -25.39
C ALA A 23 16.02 -5.31 -25.45
N LEU A 24 15.48 -5.20 -26.66
CA LEU A 24 14.17 -5.68 -27.09
C LEU A 24 14.33 -7.15 -27.50
N LEU A 25 13.64 -8.10 -26.87
CA LEU A 25 13.29 -9.41 -27.42
C LEU A 25 11.97 -9.85 -26.75
N VAL A 26 10.82 -9.71 -27.42
CA VAL A 26 10.17 -10.66 -28.36
C VAL A 26 9.57 -11.90 -27.68
N SER A 27 8.27 -12.05 -27.95
CA SER A 27 7.37 -13.19 -27.81
C SER A 27 8.00 -14.59 -27.83
N GLY A 28 7.55 -15.44 -26.90
CA GLY A 28 7.78 -16.88 -26.90
C GLY A 28 6.56 -17.65 -26.41
N CYS A 29 5.55 -17.77 -27.28
CA CYS A 29 4.52 -18.81 -27.18
C CYS A 29 5.21 -20.14 -27.53
N SER A 30 5.20 -21.11 -26.61
CA SER A 30 5.69 -22.47 -26.85
C SER A 30 4.59 -23.43 -26.46
N ASP A 31 3.94 -24.01 -27.46
CA ASP A 31 3.09 -25.19 -27.31
C ASP A 31 4.01 -26.42 -27.17
N THR A 32 3.89 -27.13 -26.06
CA THR A 32 4.41 -28.50 -25.88
C THR A 32 3.53 -29.18 -24.85
N SER A 33 2.81 -30.19 -25.32
CA SER A 33 1.90 -31.03 -24.56
C SER A 33 2.64 -32.05 -23.68
N ASP A 34 1.95 -32.38 -22.58
CA ASP A 34 2.02 -33.56 -21.72
C ASP A 34 3.22 -33.78 -20.77
N SER A 35 2.99 -33.53 -19.48
CA SER A 35 2.82 -34.61 -18.47
C SER A 35 2.28 -34.06 -17.14
N ASP A 36 1.19 -34.68 -16.69
CA ASP A 36 0.39 -34.46 -15.49
C ASP A 36 1.17 -34.67 -14.17
N SER A 37 1.01 -33.76 -13.20
CA SER A 37 0.94 -34.05 -11.75
C SER A 37 0.68 -32.75 -10.96
N GLY A 38 -0.45 -32.72 -10.26
CA GLY A 38 -1.04 -31.54 -9.63
C GLY A 38 -0.17 -30.77 -8.62
N GLY A 39 -0.32 -29.46 -8.69
CA GLY A 39 0.02 -28.50 -7.65
C GLY A 39 -0.78 -27.23 -7.95
N GLY A 40 -1.86 -27.01 -7.20
CA GLY A 40 -2.69 -25.82 -7.33
C GLY A 40 -1.89 -24.57 -6.97
N SER A 41 -1.25 -23.98 -7.97
CA SER A 41 -0.71 -22.63 -7.90
C SER A 41 -1.90 -21.68 -7.96
N SER A 42 -2.21 -21.06 -6.82
CA SER A 42 -3.07 -19.88 -6.78
C SER A 42 -2.54 -18.87 -7.80
N GLU A 43 -3.35 -18.61 -8.81
CA GLU A 43 -3.15 -17.55 -9.77
C GLU A 43 -3.11 -16.22 -9.01
N GLN A 44 -1.91 -15.74 -8.74
CA GLN A 44 -1.69 -14.34 -8.39
C GLN A 44 -2.04 -13.53 -9.63
N SER A 45 -3.29 -13.06 -9.68
CA SER A 45 -3.70 -12.02 -10.63
C SER A 45 -2.68 -10.88 -10.54
N PRO A 46 -2.18 -10.35 -11.67
CA PRO A 46 -1.39 -9.13 -11.64
C PRO A 46 -2.24 -8.06 -10.96
N ALA A 47 -1.80 -7.61 -9.78
CA ALA A 47 -2.29 -6.35 -9.24
C ALA A 47 -2.12 -5.31 -10.33
N ALA A 48 -3.17 -4.56 -10.65
CA ALA A 48 -3.09 -3.46 -11.59
C ALA A 48 -1.94 -2.56 -11.12
N ALA A 49 -0.85 -2.54 -11.89
CA ALA A 49 0.32 -1.75 -11.55
C ALA A 49 -0.10 -0.28 -11.51
N SER A 50 -0.13 0.29 -10.30
CA SER A 50 -0.23 1.72 -10.10
C SER A 50 0.84 2.39 -10.96
N GLU A 51 0.51 3.46 -11.68
CA GLU A 51 1.53 4.27 -12.35
C GLU A 51 2.60 4.62 -11.32
N ALA A 52 3.86 4.28 -11.62
CA ALA A 52 4.97 4.48 -10.71
C ALA A 52 5.04 5.96 -10.30
N GLY A 53 4.80 6.24 -9.01
CA GLY A 53 4.85 7.58 -8.43
C GLY A 53 3.50 8.19 -8.04
N ALA A 54 2.37 7.56 -8.36
CA ALA A 54 1.05 8.00 -7.89
C ALA A 54 0.55 7.16 -6.70
N SER A 55 -0.18 7.80 -5.77
CA SER A 55 -0.86 7.10 -4.69
C SER A 55 -2.09 6.35 -5.22
N SER A 56 -2.36 5.17 -4.66
CA SER A 56 -3.50 4.34 -5.08
C SER A 56 -3.95 3.43 -3.94
N ALA A 57 -5.18 2.93 -4.07
CA ALA A 57 -5.72 1.94 -3.15
C ALA A 57 -6.64 0.98 -3.92
N ALA A 58 -6.63 -0.28 -3.53
CA ALA A 58 -7.50 -1.31 -4.07
C ALA A 58 -8.03 -2.19 -2.94
N VAL A 59 -9.26 -2.69 -3.11
CA VAL A 59 -9.88 -3.68 -2.21
C VAL A 59 -10.37 -4.86 -3.02
N ASP A 60 -9.99 -6.07 -2.60
CA ASP A 60 -10.28 -7.33 -3.30
C ASP A 60 -9.91 -7.29 -4.80
N GLY A 61 -8.78 -6.65 -5.10
CA GLY A 61 -8.27 -6.46 -6.46
C GLY A 61 -9.01 -5.41 -7.30
N LYS A 62 -10.01 -4.71 -6.73
CA LYS A 62 -10.71 -3.60 -7.38
C LYS A 62 -10.09 -2.28 -6.94
N ALA A 63 -9.58 -1.51 -7.90
CA ALA A 63 -9.08 -0.17 -7.63
C ALA A 63 -10.19 0.73 -7.08
N LEU A 64 -9.86 1.51 -6.05
CA LEU A 64 -10.67 2.62 -5.59
C LEU A 64 -10.36 3.81 -6.51
N GLU A 65 -11.23 4.06 -7.48
CA GLU A 65 -11.07 5.21 -8.39
C GLU A 65 -11.19 6.51 -7.59
N ALA A 66 -10.07 7.21 -7.40
CA ALA A 66 -9.97 8.41 -6.57
C ALA A 66 -8.79 9.27 -7.03
N ASP A 67 -8.90 10.58 -6.80
CA ASP A 67 -7.79 11.53 -6.96
C ASP A 67 -7.22 11.84 -5.57
N PHE A 68 -6.20 11.08 -5.17
CA PHE A 68 -5.73 11.08 -3.78
C PHE A 68 -4.75 12.21 -3.48
N ASP A 69 -5.11 13.04 -2.50
CA ASP A 69 -4.18 13.92 -1.79
C ASP A 69 -3.40 13.13 -0.74
N ALA A 70 -2.11 12.94 -0.95
CA ALA A 70 -1.24 12.20 -0.04
C ALA A 70 -0.62 13.11 1.04
N THR A 71 -0.69 12.68 2.30
CA THR A 71 -0.02 13.31 3.44
C THR A 71 0.74 12.25 4.24
N CYS A 72 2.04 12.50 4.46
CA CYS A 72 2.88 11.61 5.22
C CYS A 72 3.58 12.39 6.32
N ALA A 73 3.53 11.89 7.56
CA ALA A 73 4.08 12.56 8.73
C ALA A 73 4.80 11.57 9.64
N LYS A 74 5.97 11.95 10.15
CA LYS A 74 6.78 11.13 11.03
C LYS A 74 6.98 11.82 12.38
N GLN A 75 6.82 11.05 13.46
CA GLN A 75 7.12 11.48 14.82
C GLN A 75 7.78 10.32 15.58
N GLY A 76 9.04 10.51 15.97
CA GLY A 76 9.85 9.43 16.54
C GLY A 76 9.94 8.26 15.56
N ASP A 77 9.64 7.05 16.04
CA ASP A 77 9.61 5.83 15.23
C ASP A 77 8.26 5.56 14.55
N THR A 78 7.29 6.47 14.65
CA THR A 78 5.96 6.30 14.05
C THR A 78 5.83 7.13 12.79
N LEU A 79 5.40 6.48 11.70
CA LEU A 79 5.05 7.08 10.42
C LEU A 79 3.54 6.96 10.22
N ALA A 80 2.87 8.09 10.07
CA ALA A 80 1.47 8.17 9.67
C ALA A 80 1.39 8.47 8.17
N LEU A 81 0.58 7.69 7.48
CA LEU A 81 0.33 7.75 6.04
C LEU A 81 -1.16 8.00 5.84
N ALA A 82 -1.52 8.97 5.01
CA ALA A 82 -2.91 9.30 4.72
C ALA A 82 -3.07 9.66 3.24
N LEU A 83 -4.15 9.17 2.65
CA LEU A 83 -4.69 9.60 1.35
C LEU A 83 -6.12 10.09 1.59
N ALA A 84 -6.50 11.17 0.92
CA ALA A 84 -7.87 11.68 0.96
C ALA A 84 -8.37 12.03 -0.44
N ASP A 85 -9.64 11.75 -0.69
CA ASP A 85 -10.43 12.29 -1.79
C ASP A 85 -11.80 12.67 -1.21
N THR A 86 -11.98 13.95 -0.91
CA THR A 86 -13.16 14.46 -0.20
C THR A 86 -14.39 14.65 -1.09
N ALA A 87 -14.26 14.44 -2.40
CA ALA A 87 -15.33 14.63 -3.37
C ALA A 87 -15.54 13.39 -4.24
N ASN A 88 -15.21 12.21 -3.71
CA ASN A 88 -15.28 10.97 -4.44
C ASN A 88 -16.74 10.62 -4.83
N ALA A 89 -16.97 10.33 -6.10
CA ALA A 89 -18.32 10.08 -6.60
C ALA A 89 -18.96 8.81 -5.99
N THR A 90 -18.15 7.79 -5.69
CA THR A 90 -18.61 6.49 -5.19
C THR A 90 -18.64 6.45 -3.67
N TYR A 91 -17.58 6.96 -3.04
CA TYR A 91 -17.33 6.80 -1.60
C TYR A 91 -17.59 8.06 -0.78
N GLY A 92 -17.89 9.20 -1.43
CA GLY A 92 -18.05 10.50 -0.74
C GLY A 92 -16.71 11.01 -0.21
N ASP A 93 -16.61 11.18 1.10
CA ASP A 93 -15.35 11.54 1.76
C ASP A 93 -14.52 10.27 1.92
N LEU A 94 -13.72 9.94 0.91
CA LEU A 94 -12.85 8.78 0.92
C LEU A 94 -11.54 9.12 1.64
N ALA A 95 -11.19 8.31 2.63
CA ALA A 95 -9.94 8.38 3.35
C ALA A 95 -9.29 7.00 3.44
N VAL A 96 -8.00 6.95 3.13
CA VAL A 96 -7.16 5.77 3.31
C VAL A 96 -6.03 6.15 4.25
N SER A 97 -5.76 5.34 5.25
CA SER A 97 -4.71 5.64 6.23
C SER A 97 -3.97 4.39 6.65
N ALA A 98 -2.72 4.59 7.03
CA ALA A 98 -1.94 3.57 7.68
C ALA A 98 -0.96 4.17 8.69
N THR A 99 -0.65 3.40 9.72
CA THR A 99 0.39 3.75 10.68
C THR A 99 1.44 2.66 10.68
N VAL A 100 2.70 3.04 10.53
CA VAL A 100 3.86 2.14 10.55
C VAL A 100 4.76 2.53 11.72
N THR A 101 5.23 1.56 12.49
CA THR A 101 6.27 1.77 13.51
C THR A 101 7.58 1.14 13.06
N GLY A 102 8.70 1.82 13.32
CA GLY A 102 10.00 1.42 12.80
C GLY A 102 10.04 1.59 11.28
N THR A 103 10.41 0.54 10.57
CA THR A 103 10.49 0.54 9.09
C THR A 103 9.63 -0.53 8.42
N ASP A 104 9.05 -1.46 9.18
CA ASP A 104 8.50 -2.71 8.67
C ASP A 104 7.20 -3.17 9.36
N THR A 105 6.80 -2.52 10.45
CA THR A 105 5.66 -3.00 11.24
C THR A 105 4.44 -2.12 11.02
N VAL A 106 3.43 -2.66 10.33
CA VAL A 106 2.13 -2.00 10.16
C VAL A 106 1.31 -2.15 11.45
N GLN A 107 0.96 -1.02 12.05
CA GLN A 107 0.17 -0.96 13.29
C GLN A 107 -1.33 -0.95 13.01
N ALA A 108 -1.75 -0.18 12.01
CA ALA A 108 -3.15 -0.04 11.64
C ALA A 108 -3.28 0.36 10.17
N VAL A 109 -4.39 -0.04 9.56
CA VAL A 109 -4.84 0.42 8.24
C VAL A 109 -6.33 0.74 8.36
N GLY A 110 -6.77 1.82 7.73
CA GLY A 110 -8.17 2.17 7.63
C GLY A 110 -8.51 2.66 6.23
N ILE A 111 -9.59 2.14 5.66
CA ILE A 111 -10.22 2.64 4.43
C ILE A 111 -11.66 2.99 4.81
N ALA A 112 -12.02 4.24 4.67
CA ALA A 112 -13.33 4.75 5.05
C ALA A 112 -13.89 5.65 3.97
N GLY A 113 -15.19 5.55 3.71
CA GLY A 113 -15.93 6.45 2.84
C GLY A 113 -17.20 6.89 3.55
N SER A 114 -17.61 8.16 3.42
CA SER A 114 -18.92 8.58 3.94
C SER A 114 -20.11 7.91 3.24
N LYS A 115 -19.86 7.23 2.11
CA LYS A 115 -20.79 6.40 1.33
C LYS A 115 -20.06 5.15 0.78
N GLY A 116 -20.76 4.35 -0.02
CA GLY A 116 -20.18 3.24 -0.79
C GLY A 116 -20.13 1.90 -0.06
N GLY A 117 -20.58 1.83 1.20
CA GLY A 117 -20.77 0.59 1.93
C GLY A 117 -22.09 -0.10 1.60
N SER A 118 -22.23 -1.35 2.06
CA SER A 118 -23.45 -2.14 1.86
C SER A 118 -24.67 -1.47 2.48
N ASN A 119 -25.82 -1.61 1.83
CA ASN A 119 -27.11 -1.08 2.33
C ASN A 119 -27.14 0.43 2.59
N GLY A 120 -26.31 1.21 1.87
CA GLY A 120 -26.25 2.66 2.02
C GLY A 120 -25.50 3.14 3.27
N LEU A 121 -24.83 2.21 3.97
CA LEU A 121 -23.93 2.56 5.07
C LEU A 121 -22.62 3.19 4.53
N PRO A 122 -21.88 3.92 5.37
CA PRO A 122 -20.51 4.33 5.08
C PRO A 122 -19.64 3.12 4.74
N TYR A 123 -18.74 3.28 3.78
CA TYR A 123 -17.72 2.26 3.51
C TYR A 123 -16.73 2.22 4.68
N ALA A 124 -16.37 1.02 5.14
CA ALA A 124 -15.39 0.85 6.21
C ALA A 124 -14.68 -0.49 6.07
N LEU A 125 -13.35 -0.46 6.09
CA LEU A 125 -12.43 -1.59 6.18
C LEU A 125 -11.27 -1.20 7.09
N GLY A 126 -10.89 -2.07 8.02
CA GLY A 126 -9.84 -1.76 8.97
C GLY A 126 -8.98 -2.96 9.37
N PHE A 127 -7.71 -2.70 9.61
CA PHE A 127 -6.78 -3.64 10.22
C PHE A 127 -6.15 -2.99 11.46
N GLY A 128 -5.93 -3.77 12.51
CA GLY A 128 -5.16 -3.37 13.69
C GLY A 128 -4.26 -4.51 14.14
N GLN A 129 -2.98 -4.21 14.38
CA GLN A 129 -2.01 -5.22 14.83
C GLN A 129 -2.44 -5.84 16.16
N GLY A 130 -2.43 -7.18 16.23
CA GLY A 130 -2.84 -7.93 17.43
C GLY A 130 -4.35 -8.11 17.58
N MET A 131 -5.18 -7.49 16.73
CA MET A 131 -6.61 -7.76 16.65
C MET A 131 -6.87 -8.98 15.74
N PRO A 132 -7.91 -9.78 16.01
CA PRO A 132 -8.32 -10.85 15.10
C PRO A 132 -8.81 -10.27 13.76
N GLY A 133 -8.67 -11.06 12.68
CA GLY A 133 -9.32 -10.76 11.40
C GLY A 133 -8.44 -10.12 10.34
N GLY A 134 -7.11 -10.21 10.44
CA GLY A 134 -6.25 -9.76 9.35
C GLY A 134 -4.76 -9.77 9.65
N SER A 135 -3.98 -9.40 8.65
CA SER A 135 -2.54 -9.13 8.73
C SER A 135 -2.19 -8.04 7.73
N ALA A 136 -1.10 -7.33 7.96
CA ALA A 136 -0.62 -6.31 7.03
C ALA A 136 0.90 -6.29 7.01
N THR A 137 1.45 -5.99 5.84
CA THR A 137 2.88 -5.82 5.62
C THR A 137 3.13 -4.52 4.88
N VAL A 138 4.32 -3.96 5.04
CA VAL A 138 4.76 -2.76 4.32
C VAL A 138 6.06 -3.03 3.59
N VAL A 139 6.14 -2.56 2.34
CA VAL A 139 7.36 -2.49 1.55
C VAL A 139 7.60 -1.03 1.21
N LYS A 140 8.81 -0.55 1.51
CA LYS A 140 9.24 0.79 1.13
C LYS A 140 10.15 0.71 -0.10
N ASP A 141 9.84 1.49 -1.14
CA ASP A 141 10.69 1.71 -2.30
C ASP A 141 10.83 3.21 -2.56
N GLY A 142 12.03 3.75 -2.33
CA GLY A 142 12.28 5.20 -2.35
C GLY A 142 11.34 5.95 -1.39
N ASP A 143 10.51 6.82 -1.96
CA ASP A 143 9.51 7.63 -1.24
C ASP A 143 8.11 6.98 -1.24
N THR A 144 7.99 5.75 -1.72
CA THR A 144 6.72 5.02 -1.85
C THR A 144 6.61 3.96 -0.77
N TYR A 145 5.44 3.87 -0.12
CA TYR A 145 5.10 2.82 0.83
C TYR A 145 3.95 2.00 0.27
N THR A 146 4.21 0.72 -0.02
CA THR A 146 3.20 -0.24 -0.44
C THR A 146 2.77 -1.07 0.76
N ILE A 147 1.49 -1.03 1.09
CA ILE A 147 0.88 -1.74 2.21
C ILE A 147 -0.12 -2.74 1.66
N THR A 148 0.14 -4.02 1.91
CA THR A 148 -0.75 -5.11 1.50
C THR A 148 -1.21 -5.88 2.72
N GLY A 149 -2.43 -6.41 2.67
CA GLY A 149 -2.98 -7.14 3.80
C GLY A 149 -4.43 -7.49 3.66
N GLU A 150 -5.02 -7.84 4.80
CA GLU A 150 -6.43 -8.14 4.96
C GLU A 150 -6.96 -7.36 6.16
N GLY A 151 -8.13 -6.75 5.99
CA GLY A 151 -8.84 -6.04 7.05
C GLY A 151 -10.24 -6.59 7.25
N VAL A 152 -10.86 -6.18 8.35
CA VAL A 152 -12.26 -6.44 8.68
C VAL A 152 -13.10 -5.22 8.31
N GLY A 153 -14.10 -5.43 7.49
CA GLY A 153 -15.07 -4.43 7.07
C GLY A 153 -16.40 -4.54 7.79
N ALA A 154 -17.31 -3.63 7.44
CA ALA A 154 -18.68 -3.68 7.93
C ALA A 154 -19.39 -4.96 7.45
N PRO A 155 -20.20 -5.63 8.31
CA PRO A 155 -20.99 -6.78 7.89
C PRO A 155 -21.97 -6.42 6.77
N ASP A 156 -22.08 -7.28 5.75
CA ASP A 156 -23.10 -7.15 4.74
C ASP A 156 -24.46 -7.62 5.29
N MET A 157 -25.31 -6.67 5.65
CA MET A 157 -26.66 -6.96 6.16
C MET A 157 -27.59 -7.58 5.10
N SER A 158 -27.28 -7.46 3.80
CA SER A 158 -28.00 -8.14 2.72
C SER A 158 -27.58 -9.59 2.56
N ASN A 159 -26.35 -9.93 2.98
CA ASN A 159 -25.81 -11.27 2.99
C ASN A 159 -25.00 -11.55 4.28
N PRO A 160 -25.68 -11.85 5.40
CA PRO A 160 -25.03 -12.05 6.71
C PRO A 160 -24.05 -13.23 6.77
N THR A 161 -24.02 -14.07 5.74
CA THR A 161 -23.08 -15.21 5.63
C THR A 161 -21.82 -14.89 4.84
N ALA A 162 -21.75 -13.72 4.20
CA ALA A 162 -20.56 -13.27 3.50
C ALA A 162 -19.40 -13.04 4.47
N PRO A 163 -18.15 -13.28 4.04
CA PRO A 163 -16.99 -12.88 4.82
C PRO A 163 -17.01 -11.37 5.00
N SER A 164 -16.78 -10.91 6.23
CA SER A 164 -16.61 -9.49 6.54
C SER A 164 -15.16 -9.04 6.37
N SER A 165 -14.30 -9.84 5.77
CA SER A 165 -12.90 -9.49 5.53
C SER A 165 -12.63 -9.31 4.04
N SER A 166 -11.74 -8.36 3.74
CA SER A 166 -11.33 -8.03 2.38
C SER A 166 -9.85 -7.74 2.35
N LYS A 167 -9.21 -8.09 1.23
CA LYS A 167 -7.80 -7.79 0.99
C LYS A 167 -7.65 -6.35 0.54
N PHE A 168 -6.60 -5.67 0.99
CA PHE A 168 -6.24 -4.34 0.50
C PHE A 168 -4.82 -4.34 -0.08
N ASP A 169 -4.62 -3.47 -1.06
CA ASP A 169 -3.34 -3.10 -1.64
C ASP A 169 -3.31 -1.57 -1.76
N ILE A 170 -2.41 -0.92 -1.04
CA ILE A 170 -2.40 0.54 -0.90
C ILE A 170 -0.99 1.04 -1.17
N THR A 171 -0.86 1.98 -2.09
CA THR A 171 0.38 2.70 -2.38
C THR A 171 0.27 4.13 -1.89
N PHE A 172 1.15 4.51 -0.97
CA PHE A 172 1.32 5.90 -0.53
C PHE A 172 2.57 6.49 -1.19
N ALA A 173 2.39 7.45 -2.10
CA ALA A 173 3.49 8.22 -2.67
C ALA A 173 3.80 9.42 -1.76
N CYS A 174 4.82 9.28 -0.90
CA CYS A 174 5.20 10.27 0.10
C CYS A 174 6.36 11.15 -0.38
N SER A 175 6.16 11.92 -1.46
CA SER A 175 7.19 12.83 -1.99
C SER A 175 7.68 13.87 -0.97
N THR A 176 6.90 14.12 0.09
CA THR A 176 7.31 14.88 1.26
C THR A 176 6.83 14.19 2.53
N VAL A 177 7.71 14.06 3.54
CA VAL A 177 7.37 13.57 4.88
C VAL A 177 7.55 14.68 5.89
N VAL A 178 6.46 15.12 6.51
CA VAL A 178 6.51 16.15 7.55
C VAL A 178 7.14 15.58 8.82
N GLY A 179 8.18 16.24 9.34
CA GLY A 179 8.90 15.78 10.54
C GLY A 179 9.88 14.61 10.32
N GLY A 180 10.13 14.24 9.06
CA GLY A 180 11.09 13.22 8.63
C GLY A 180 12.53 13.72 8.49
#